data_AF-A0A8C2X038-F1
#
_entry.id   AF-A0A8C2X038-F1
#
_cell.length_a   1.000
_cell.length_b   1.000
_cell.length_c   1.000
_cell.angle_alpha   90.00
_cell.angle_beta   90.00
_cell.angle_gamma   90.00
#
_symmetry.space_group_name_H-M   'P 1'
#
loop_
_entity.id
_entity.type
_entity.pdbx_description
1 polymer ?
#
loop_
_entity_poly.entity_id
_entity_poly.type
_entity_poly.pdbx_seq_one_letter_code
_entity_poly.pdbx_strand_id
1 'polypeptide(L)'
;MCMVKYSKAIGHQDSKCENRISSLTADRDALRDERYQLKLDSINLTKEMEVRDTLQEEVNRLNLNEPCQEGWKTFNGKCYYFSTSGVTRSWESSRKYCKERGADLVIITTKEELNFVVQSYRVTWIGLSDREQENSWKWVDGSDLIDDGFWQVGEPNNHQNDEHCAEVSRSAKRFNDVPCERKFSWACEN
;
A
#
# COMPACT_ATOMS: atom_id res chain seq x y z
N MET A 1 -26.72 37.32 -71.70
CA MET A 1 -25.43 36.66 -71.37
C MET A 1 -25.33 36.18 -69.90
N CYS A 2 -26.32 36.43 -69.03
CA CYS A 2 -26.26 36.03 -67.60
C CYS A 2 -26.74 34.59 -67.29
N MET A 3 -27.71 34.03 -68.03
CA MET A 3 -28.30 32.72 -67.67
C MET A 3 -27.35 31.52 -67.85
N VAL A 4 -26.45 31.56 -68.85
CA VAL A 4 -25.50 30.46 -69.12
C VAL A 4 -24.39 30.37 -68.05
N LYS A 5 -24.00 31.51 -67.46
CA LYS A 5 -23.00 31.53 -66.38
C LYS A 5 -23.57 30.99 -65.06
N TYR A 6 -24.86 31.20 -64.80
CA TYR A 6 -25.56 30.70 -63.61
C TYR A 6 -25.69 29.17 -63.60
N SER A 7 -26.10 28.55 -64.70
CA SER A 7 -26.26 27.08 -64.80
C SER A 7 -24.94 26.31 -64.59
N LYS A 8 -23.82 26.83 -65.11
CA LYS A 8 -22.50 26.19 -64.99
C LYS A 8 -21.93 26.30 -63.56
N ALA A 9 -22.21 27.41 -62.87
CA ALA A 9 -21.85 27.59 -61.46
C ALA A 9 -22.66 26.63 -60.55
N ILE A 10 -23.95 26.44 -60.82
CA ILE A 10 -24.81 25.50 -60.07
C ILE A 10 -24.29 24.06 -60.22
N GLY A 11 -24.01 23.59 -61.45
CA GLY A 11 -23.47 22.22 -61.66
C GLY A 11 -22.10 21.97 -61.02
N HIS A 12 -21.24 23.00 -60.94
CA HIS A 12 -19.96 22.89 -60.22
C HIS A 12 -20.14 22.90 -58.69
N GLN A 13 -21.14 23.63 -58.18
CA GLN A 13 -21.50 23.65 -56.77
C GLN A 13 -22.08 22.28 -56.34
N ASP A 14 -22.90 21.67 -57.19
CA ASP A 14 -23.54 20.36 -56.95
C ASP A 14 -22.50 19.23 -56.88
N SER A 15 -21.55 19.16 -57.84
CA SER A 15 -20.46 18.17 -57.82
C SER A 15 -19.56 18.32 -56.59
N LYS A 16 -19.30 19.55 -56.13
CA LYS A 16 -18.54 19.80 -54.90
C LYS A 16 -19.30 19.32 -53.65
N CYS A 17 -20.63 19.45 -53.63
CA CYS A 17 -21.47 18.91 -52.58
C CYS A 17 -21.48 17.37 -52.57
N GLU A 18 -21.61 16.73 -53.74
CA GLU A 18 -21.61 15.27 -53.86
C GLU A 18 -20.30 14.65 -53.34
N ASN A 19 -19.15 15.22 -53.71
CA ASN A 19 -17.85 14.76 -53.21
C ASN A 19 -17.71 14.90 -51.69
N ARG A 20 -18.22 16.01 -51.12
CA ARG A 20 -18.24 16.20 -49.66
C ARG A 20 -19.17 15.21 -48.98
N ILE A 21 -20.34 14.93 -49.54
CA ILE A 21 -21.28 13.93 -49.02
C ILE A 21 -20.62 12.54 -49.05
N SER A 22 -19.96 12.17 -50.14
CA SER A 22 -19.24 10.89 -50.25
C SER A 22 -18.12 10.76 -49.22
N SER A 23 -17.28 11.79 -49.06
CA SER A 23 -16.23 11.82 -48.03
C SER A 23 -16.80 11.71 -46.62
N LEU A 24 -17.82 12.50 -46.28
CA LEU A 24 -18.45 12.48 -44.96
C LEU A 24 -19.15 11.14 -44.68
N THR A 25 -19.65 10.47 -45.72
CA THR A 25 -20.25 9.14 -45.60
C THR A 25 -19.18 8.10 -45.27
N ALA A 26 -18.03 8.15 -45.95
CA ALA A 26 -16.89 7.28 -45.66
C ALA A 26 -16.34 7.50 -44.24
N ASP A 27 -16.18 8.76 -43.81
CA ASP A 27 -15.73 9.09 -42.46
C ASP A 27 -16.71 8.59 -41.39
N ARG A 28 -18.02 8.74 -41.62
CA ARG A 28 -19.07 8.24 -40.72
C ARG A 28 -19.00 6.72 -40.58
N ASP A 29 -18.80 6.02 -41.69
CA ASP A 29 -18.78 4.56 -41.69
C ASP A 29 -17.50 4.04 -41.01
N ALA A 30 -16.34 4.68 -41.24
CA ALA A 30 -15.10 4.37 -40.52
C ALA A 30 -15.23 4.61 -39.00
N LEU A 31 -15.82 5.74 -38.58
CA LEU A 31 -16.08 6.02 -37.17
C LEU A 31 -17.07 5.04 -36.54
N ARG A 32 -18.01 4.51 -37.33
CA ARG A 32 -18.96 3.49 -36.88
C ARG A 32 -18.25 2.17 -36.62
N ASP A 33 -17.32 1.79 -37.49
CA ASP A 33 -16.54 0.55 -37.36
C ASP A 33 -15.56 0.65 -36.17
N GLU A 34 -14.87 1.78 -36.01
CA GLU A 34 -14.01 2.04 -34.85
C GLU A 34 -14.81 1.98 -33.54
N ARG A 35 -16.00 2.60 -33.50
CA ARG A 35 -16.89 2.52 -32.34
C ARG A 35 -17.32 1.07 -32.05
N TYR A 36 -17.53 0.26 -33.08
CA TYR A 36 -17.88 -1.14 -32.91
C TYR A 36 -16.72 -1.93 -32.30
N GLN A 37 -15.50 -1.70 -32.80
CA GLN A 37 -14.31 -2.34 -32.26
C GLN A 37 -14.06 -1.94 -30.80
N LEU A 38 -14.12 -0.65 -30.49
CA LEU A 38 -13.95 -0.15 -29.12
C LEU A 38 -14.98 -0.73 -28.14
N LYS A 39 -16.20 -1.01 -28.60
CA LYS A 39 -17.21 -1.70 -27.77
C LYS A 39 -16.81 -3.13 -27.47
N LEU A 40 -16.29 -3.85 -28.44
CA LEU A 40 -15.82 -5.22 -28.25
C LEU A 40 -14.62 -5.25 -27.29
N ASP A 41 -13.67 -4.34 -27.49
CA ASP A 41 -12.49 -4.23 -26.64
C ASP A 41 -12.88 -3.87 -25.20
N SER A 42 -13.84 -2.94 -25.03
CA SER A 42 -14.39 -2.61 -23.71
C SER A 42 -15.05 -3.82 -23.04
N ILE A 43 -15.82 -4.63 -23.78
CA ILE A 43 -16.43 -5.84 -23.23
C ILE A 43 -15.35 -6.85 -22.83
N ASN A 44 -14.31 -7.01 -23.64
CA ASN A 44 -13.22 -7.91 -23.32
C ASN A 44 -12.47 -7.43 -22.07
N LEU A 45 -12.18 -6.13 -21.98
CA LEU A 45 -11.51 -5.54 -20.82
C LEU A 45 -12.33 -5.72 -19.53
N THR A 46 -13.66 -5.58 -19.58
CA THR A 46 -14.52 -5.86 -18.42
C THR A 46 -14.41 -7.30 -17.96
N LYS A 47 -14.37 -8.27 -18.89
CA LYS A 47 -14.16 -9.69 -18.54
C LYS A 47 -12.79 -9.92 -17.92
N GLU A 48 -11.74 -9.31 -18.46
CA GLU A 48 -10.39 -9.40 -17.89
C GLU A 48 -10.32 -8.78 -16.48
N MET A 49 -11.08 -7.70 -16.23
CA MET A 49 -11.20 -7.12 -14.89
C MET A 49 -11.92 -8.07 -13.92
N GLU A 50 -13.03 -8.68 -14.33
CA GLU A 50 -13.74 -9.68 -13.51
C GLU A 50 -12.84 -10.87 -13.15
N VAL A 51 -12.07 -11.38 -14.13
CA VAL A 51 -11.09 -12.46 -13.91
C VAL A 51 -9.97 -12.03 -12.96
N ARG A 52 -9.50 -10.79 -13.07
CA ARG A 52 -8.48 -10.25 -12.14
C ARG A 52 -9.02 -10.18 -10.72
N ASP A 53 -10.26 -9.71 -10.54
CA ASP A 53 -10.89 -9.59 -9.22
C ASP A 53 -11.07 -10.97 -8.56
N THR A 54 -11.50 -11.97 -9.31
CA THR A 54 -11.60 -13.35 -8.79
C THR A 54 -10.24 -13.95 -8.46
N LEU A 55 -9.23 -13.75 -9.31
CA LEU A 55 -7.86 -14.18 -9.02
C LEU A 55 -7.30 -13.47 -7.78
N GLN A 56 -7.63 -12.19 -7.56
CA GLN A 56 -7.22 -11.46 -6.37
C GLN A 56 -7.86 -12.05 -5.11
N GLU A 57 -9.13 -12.44 -5.17
CA GLU A 57 -9.80 -13.15 -4.08
C GLU A 57 -9.19 -14.53 -3.81
N GLU A 58 -8.83 -15.28 -4.86
CA GLU A 58 -8.16 -16.58 -4.72
C GLU A 58 -6.75 -16.44 -4.13
N VAL A 59 -5.97 -15.47 -4.57
CA VAL A 59 -4.66 -15.13 -3.98
C VAL A 59 -4.83 -14.76 -2.51
N ASN A 60 -5.84 -13.97 -2.15
CA ASN A 60 -6.14 -13.65 -0.76
C ASN A 60 -6.48 -14.91 0.06
N ARG A 61 -7.26 -15.84 -0.51
CA ARG A 61 -7.58 -17.13 0.15
C ARG A 61 -6.37 -18.04 0.31
N LEU A 62 -5.44 -18.05 -0.65
CA LEU A 62 -4.23 -18.84 -0.58
C LEU A 62 -3.22 -18.24 0.41
N ASN A 63 -3.11 -16.91 0.46
CA ASN A 63 -2.23 -16.20 1.40
C ASN A 63 -2.74 -16.23 2.85
N LEU A 64 -4.03 -16.49 3.09
CA LEU A 64 -4.60 -16.70 4.43
C LEU A 64 -4.35 -18.12 4.98
N ASN A 65 -3.86 -19.04 4.16
CA ASN A 65 -3.78 -20.47 4.47
C ASN A 65 -2.36 -21.02 4.56
N GLU A 66 -1.31 -20.21 4.53
CA GLU A 66 -0.07 -20.62 5.17
C GLU A 66 -0.21 -20.40 6.68
N PRO A 67 -0.47 -21.47 7.47
CA PRO A 67 -0.47 -21.31 8.91
C PRO A 67 0.89 -20.76 9.31
N CYS A 68 0.87 -19.67 10.08
CA CYS A 68 2.09 -19.11 10.63
C CYS A 68 2.90 -20.23 11.29
N GLN A 69 4.23 -20.14 11.18
CA GLN A 69 5.14 -21.11 11.79
C GLN A 69 4.77 -21.36 13.25
N GLU A 70 5.03 -22.57 13.76
CA GLU A 70 4.71 -22.90 15.15
C GLU A 70 5.30 -21.84 16.11
N GLY A 71 4.47 -21.34 17.03
CA GLY A 71 4.84 -20.27 17.96
C GLY A 71 4.59 -18.84 17.46
N TRP A 72 4.16 -18.66 16.21
CA TRP A 72 3.70 -17.38 15.66
C TRP A 72 2.18 -17.27 15.74
N LYS A 73 1.68 -16.04 15.79
CA LYS A 73 0.25 -15.72 15.85
C LYS A 73 -0.17 -15.02 14.58
N THR A 74 -1.29 -15.43 13.99
CA THR A 74 -1.89 -14.74 12.85
C THR A 74 -2.73 -13.56 13.31
N PHE A 75 -2.56 -12.41 12.66
CA PHE A 75 -3.45 -11.26 12.78
C PHE A 75 -3.51 -10.52 11.44
N ASN A 76 -4.71 -10.26 10.93
CA ASN A 76 -4.93 -9.58 9.64
C ASN A 76 -4.10 -10.12 8.46
N GLY A 77 -3.92 -11.45 8.39
CA GLY A 77 -3.17 -12.10 7.30
C GLY A 77 -1.65 -12.01 7.42
N LYS A 78 -1.11 -11.46 8.52
CA LYS A 78 0.32 -11.45 8.83
C LYS A 78 0.63 -12.35 10.03
N CYS A 79 1.88 -12.76 10.15
CA CYS A 79 2.39 -13.59 11.22
C CYS A 79 3.25 -12.77 12.19
N TYR A 80 2.94 -12.89 13.47
CA TYR A 80 3.63 -12.17 14.53
C TYR A 80 4.26 -13.14 15.53
N TYR A 81 5.53 -12.93 15.82
CA TYR A 81 6.22 -13.63 16.91
C TYR A 81 6.32 -12.70 18.11
N PHE A 82 6.06 -13.22 19.29
CA PHE A 82 6.30 -12.51 20.54
C PHE A 82 7.37 -13.27 21.33
N SER A 83 8.37 -12.56 21.84
CA SER A 83 9.44 -13.18 22.59
C SER A 83 8.93 -14.00 23.78
N THR A 84 9.68 -15.02 24.19
CA THR A 84 9.34 -15.84 25.36
C THR A 84 9.39 -15.03 26.65
N SER A 85 8.54 -15.39 27.64
CA SER A 85 8.51 -14.72 28.94
C SER A 85 9.88 -14.72 29.61
N GLY A 86 10.30 -13.55 30.13
CA GLY A 86 11.59 -13.38 30.80
C GLY A 86 12.81 -13.25 29.87
N VAL A 87 12.64 -13.41 28.55
CA VAL A 87 13.72 -13.22 27.58
C VAL A 87 13.66 -11.79 27.03
N THR A 88 14.74 -11.04 27.24
CA THR A 88 14.83 -9.64 26.80
C THR A 88 16.14 -9.35 26.07
N ARG A 89 16.10 -8.41 25.12
CA ARG A 89 17.21 -8.04 24.23
C ARG A 89 17.23 -6.53 23.98
N SER A 90 18.38 -5.99 23.58
CA SER A 90 18.45 -4.64 22.99
C SER A 90 17.66 -4.57 21.69
N TRP A 91 17.33 -3.36 21.23
CA TRP A 91 16.58 -3.18 19.98
C TRP A 91 17.29 -3.85 18.80
N GLU A 92 18.60 -3.62 18.64
CA GLU A 92 19.42 -4.22 17.58
C GLU A 92 19.46 -5.75 17.65
N SER A 93 19.64 -6.31 18.86
CA SER A 93 19.64 -7.76 19.07
C SER A 93 18.27 -8.39 18.79
N SER A 94 17.19 -7.64 19.03
CA SER A 94 15.82 -8.07 18.75
C SER A 94 15.54 -8.05 17.25
N ARG A 95 15.96 -6.99 16.55
CA ARG A 95 15.88 -6.89 15.09
C ARG A 95 16.64 -8.02 14.40
N LYS A 96 17.87 -8.28 14.85
CA LYS A 96 18.67 -9.40 14.37
C LYS A 96 17.95 -10.75 14.54
N TYR A 97 17.32 -10.98 15.70
CA TYR A 97 16.55 -12.20 15.94
C TYR A 97 15.39 -12.38 14.94
N CYS A 98 14.69 -11.29 14.61
CA CYS A 98 13.60 -11.31 13.62
C CYS A 98 14.14 -11.57 12.21
N LYS A 99 15.21 -10.87 11.80
CA LYS A 99 15.86 -11.04 10.49
C LYS A 99 16.36 -12.47 10.26
N GLU A 100 16.94 -13.11 11.28
CA GLU A 100 17.37 -14.51 11.22
C GLU A 100 16.23 -15.51 10.97
N ARG A 101 14.96 -15.07 11.11
CA ARG A 101 13.74 -15.87 10.89
C ARG A 101 12.95 -15.41 9.66
N GLY A 102 13.52 -14.58 8.80
CA GLY A 102 12.84 -14.07 7.61
C GLY A 102 11.75 -13.03 7.92
N ALA A 103 11.83 -12.38 9.08
CA ALA A 103 10.92 -11.34 9.54
C ALA A 103 11.71 -10.06 9.89
N ASP A 104 11.03 -9.02 10.39
CA ASP A 104 11.67 -7.86 11.03
C ASP A 104 10.92 -7.49 12.31
N LEU A 105 11.39 -6.50 13.06
CA LEU A 105 10.60 -5.94 14.16
C LEU A 105 9.26 -5.39 13.64
N VAL A 106 8.20 -5.58 14.43
CA VAL A 106 6.83 -5.24 14.04
C VAL A 106 6.67 -3.78 13.60
N ILE A 107 5.93 -3.55 12.52
CA ILE A 107 5.60 -2.22 12.00
C ILE A 107 4.13 -1.97 12.34
N ILE A 108 3.85 -0.90 13.09
CA ILE A 108 2.49 -0.64 13.57
C ILE A 108 1.90 0.54 12.80
N THR A 109 0.98 0.21 11.90
CA THR A 109 0.32 1.20 11.00
C THR A 109 -1.13 1.49 11.37
N THR A 110 -1.75 0.63 12.19
CA THR A 110 -3.16 0.76 12.56
C THR A 110 -3.39 0.65 14.06
N LYS A 111 -4.52 1.16 14.55
CA LYS A 111 -4.87 1.08 15.97
C LYS A 111 -5.19 -0.37 16.37
N GLU A 112 -5.76 -1.15 15.47
CA GLU A 112 -6.09 -2.56 15.62
C GLU A 112 -4.82 -3.38 15.82
N GLU A 113 -3.79 -3.15 15.00
CA GLU A 113 -2.47 -3.77 15.11
C GLU A 113 -1.77 -3.39 16.42
N LEU A 114 -1.78 -2.11 16.79
CA LEU A 114 -1.28 -1.67 18.10
C LEU A 114 -1.97 -2.42 19.25
N ASN A 115 -3.30 -2.51 19.20
CA ASN A 115 -4.10 -3.21 20.21
C ASN A 115 -3.82 -4.72 20.23
N PHE A 116 -3.46 -5.33 19.11
CA PHE A 116 -3.05 -6.73 19.04
C PHE A 116 -1.66 -6.93 19.67
N VAL A 117 -0.67 -6.12 19.30
CA VAL A 117 0.71 -6.24 19.78
C VAL A 117 0.81 -6.07 21.30
N VAL A 118 0.09 -5.10 21.87
CA VAL A 118 0.14 -4.83 23.32
C VAL A 118 -0.56 -5.89 24.18
N GLN A 119 -1.23 -6.88 23.58
CA GLN A 119 -1.78 -8.04 24.31
C GLN A 119 -0.69 -9.00 24.81
N SER A 120 0.59 -8.75 24.53
CA SER A 120 1.71 -9.50 25.12
C SER A 120 1.84 -9.27 26.64
N TYR A 121 1.20 -8.23 27.19
CA TYR A 121 1.33 -7.76 28.59
C TYR A 121 2.75 -7.34 28.98
N ARG A 122 3.63 -7.05 27.99
CA ARG A 122 5.03 -6.71 28.22
C ARG A 122 5.39 -5.42 27.50
N VAL A 123 6.39 -4.72 28.05
CA VAL A 123 7.12 -3.67 27.33
C VAL A 123 7.85 -4.34 26.17
N THR A 124 7.53 -3.92 24.95
CA THR A 124 7.84 -4.64 23.72
C THR A 124 8.49 -3.69 22.72
N TRP A 125 9.67 -4.04 22.23
CA TRP A 125 10.31 -3.36 21.11
C TRP A 125 9.47 -3.47 19.84
N ILE A 126 9.37 -2.35 19.13
CA ILE A 126 8.77 -2.26 17.79
C ILE A 126 9.82 -1.77 16.79
N GLY A 127 9.51 -1.89 15.50
CA GLY A 127 10.44 -1.59 14.41
C GLY A 127 10.65 -0.11 14.12
N LEU A 128 10.45 0.78 15.09
CA LEU A 128 10.52 2.24 14.91
C LEU A 128 11.75 2.80 15.64
N SER A 129 12.55 3.59 14.92
CA SER A 129 13.76 4.23 15.45
C SER A 129 14.11 5.51 14.67
N ASP A 130 14.82 6.44 15.30
CA ASP A 130 15.40 7.63 14.65
C ASP A 130 16.95 7.64 14.72
N ARG A 131 17.55 6.48 15.00
CA ARG A 131 19.01 6.27 15.14
C ARG A 131 19.86 6.81 13.98
N GLU A 132 19.29 6.89 12.78
CA GLU A 132 20.00 7.43 11.60
C GLU A 132 20.04 8.96 11.62
N GLN A 133 18.97 9.59 12.09
CA GLN A 133 18.83 11.03 12.18
C GLN A 133 17.78 11.37 13.24
N GLU A 134 18.25 12.01 14.32
CA GLU A 134 17.43 12.51 15.43
C GLU A 134 16.20 13.30 14.92
N ASN A 135 15.02 13.00 15.47
CA ASN A 135 13.69 13.49 15.04
C ASN A 135 13.20 12.99 13.67
N SER A 136 13.92 12.11 12.98
CA SER A 136 13.49 11.45 11.75
C SER A 136 13.20 9.97 12.00
N TRP A 137 11.99 9.70 12.49
CA TRP A 137 11.56 8.35 12.84
C TRP A 137 11.25 7.51 11.60
N LYS A 138 11.92 6.37 11.49
CA LYS A 138 11.79 5.42 10.40
C LYS A 138 11.45 4.02 10.90
N TRP A 139 10.63 3.33 10.13
CA TRP A 139 10.39 1.91 10.29
C TRP A 139 11.57 1.09 9.77
N VAL A 140 11.68 -0.15 10.24
CA VAL A 140 12.73 -1.10 9.82
C VAL A 140 12.69 -1.47 8.32
N ASP A 141 11.60 -1.17 7.61
CA ASP A 141 11.49 -1.29 6.15
C ASP A 141 12.01 -0.04 5.39
N GLY A 142 12.37 1.02 6.12
CA GLY A 142 12.87 2.29 5.61
C GLY A 142 11.80 3.35 5.37
N SER A 143 10.51 3.02 5.55
CA SER A 143 9.41 3.98 5.43
C SER A 143 9.43 4.98 6.59
N ASP A 144 9.03 6.22 6.30
CA ASP A 144 8.89 7.26 7.31
C ASP A 144 7.65 7.00 8.17
N LEU A 145 7.72 7.37 9.45
CA LEU A 145 6.51 7.47 10.27
C LEU A 145 5.61 8.57 9.69
N ILE A 146 4.35 8.23 9.41
CA ILE A 146 3.34 9.19 8.95
C ILE A 146 2.60 9.76 10.16
N ASP A 147 2.32 11.06 10.12
CA ASP A 147 1.71 11.84 11.21
C ASP A 147 2.50 11.72 12.54
N ASP A 148 1.85 12.03 13.66
CA ASP A 148 2.43 11.87 15.01
C ASP A 148 2.44 10.39 15.47
N GLY A 149 2.14 9.43 14.60
CA GLY A 149 2.01 8.01 14.97
C GLY A 149 1.10 7.77 16.19
N PHE A 150 1.50 6.86 17.07
CA PHE A 150 0.77 6.53 18.30
C PHE A 150 1.51 6.94 19.57
N TRP A 151 2.30 8.03 19.54
CA TRP A 151 3.08 8.50 20.70
C TRP A 151 2.23 8.81 21.93
N GLN A 152 2.78 8.50 23.10
CA GLN A 152 2.26 8.99 24.37
C GLN A 152 2.30 10.52 24.42
N VAL A 153 1.45 11.11 25.27
CA VAL A 153 1.44 12.57 25.44
C VAL A 153 2.79 12.99 26.02
N GLY A 154 3.53 13.80 25.28
CA GLY A 154 4.86 14.27 25.64
C GLY A 154 6.01 13.48 25.00
N GLU A 155 5.71 12.40 24.27
CA GLU A 155 6.71 11.61 23.54
C GLU A 155 6.68 11.94 22.03
N PRO A 156 7.78 11.68 21.29
CA PRO A 156 9.08 11.28 21.81
C PRO A 156 9.80 12.44 22.51
N ASN A 157 10.40 12.19 23.67
CA ASN A 157 10.98 13.25 24.51
C ASN A 157 12.53 13.30 24.46
N ASN A 158 13.15 12.30 23.86
CA ASN A 158 14.59 12.10 23.78
C ASN A 158 15.32 12.30 25.13
N HIS A 159 14.90 11.58 26.17
CA HIS A 159 15.40 11.81 27.52
C HIS A 159 16.93 11.64 27.58
N GLN A 160 17.63 12.66 28.11
CA GLN A 160 19.09 12.72 28.16
C GLN A 160 19.79 12.70 26.78
N ASN A 161 19.07 12.94 25.69
CA ASN A 161 19.56 12.85 24.30
C ASN A 161 20.11 11.46 23.94
N ASP A 162 19.47 10.38 24.41
CA ASP A 162 19.90 8.99 24.18
C ASP A 162 18.72 8.04 23.91
N GLU A 163 17.53 8.52 23.53
CA GLU A 163 16.34 7.67 23.32
C GLU A 163 15.97 7.54 21.85
N HIS A 164 16.64 6.61 21.15
CA HIS A 164 16.51 6.50 19.69
C HIS A 164 15.67 5.30 19.18
N CYS A 165 15.03 4.56 20.08
CA CYS A 165 14.28 3.35 19.75
C CYS A 165 12.93 3.32 20.44
N ALA A 166 11.87 2.90 19.73
CA ALA A 166 10.53 2.91 20.29
C ALA A 166 10.10 1.58 20.90
N GLU A 167 9.39 1.64 22.03
CA GLU A 167 8.70 0.54 22.67
C GLU A 167 7.19 0.78 22.77
N VAL A 168 6.43 -0.29 23.00
CA VAL A 168 5.02 -0.25 23.38
C VAL A 168 4.73 -1.10 24.60
N SER A 169 3.78 -0.64 25.42
CA SER A 169 3.30 -1.35 26.60
C SER A 169 1.77 -1.44 26.67
N ARG A 170 1.27 -2.45 27.39
CA ARG A 170 -0.18 -2.65 27.58
C ARG A 170 -0.85 -1.54 28.38
N SER A 171 -0.12 -0.94 29.32
CA SER A 171 -0.62 0.17 30.14
C SER A 171 -0.79 1.44 29.33
N ALA A 172 0.21 1.80 28.51
CA ALA A 172 0.15 3.02 27.70
C ALA A 172 -0.70 2.86 26.43
N LYS A 173 -0.63 1.68 25.78
CA LYS A 173 -1.21 1.44 24.44
C LYS A 173 -0.86 2.51 23.42
N ARG A 174 0.38 2.99 23.52
CA ARG A 174 0.99 4.10 22.81
C ARG A 174 2.51 3.91 22.80
N PHE A 175 3.21 4.61 21.93
CA PHE A 175 4.65 4.52 21.74
C PHE A 175 5.41 5.34 22.79
N ASN A 176 6.62 4.91 23.10
CA ASN A 176 7.60 5.61 23.93
C ASN A 176 8.98 5.43 23.30
N ASP A 177 9.77 6.47 23.19
CA ASP A 177 11.19 6.37 22.86
C ASP A 177 11.99 6.01 24.12
N VAL A 178 13.04 5.22 23.96
CA VAL A 178 13.94 4.80 25.05
C VAL A 178 15.33 4.51 24.48
N PRO A 179 16.38 4.40 25.33
CA PRO A 179 17.70 4.02 24.85
C PRO A 179 17.70 2.61 24.27
N CYS A 180 18.25 2.48 23.07
CA CYS A 180 18.23 1.24 22.29
C CYS A 180 18.90 0.04 23.00
N GLU A 181 19.81 0.31 23.94
CA GLU A 181 20.51 -0.70 24.74
C GLU A 181 19.69 -1.25 25.92
N ARG A 182 18.50 -0.67 26.20
CA ARG A 182 17.58 -1.27 27.17
C ARG A 182 17.16 -2.66 26.73
N LYS A 183 16.87 -3.53 27.69
CA LYS A 183 16.47 -4.91 27.40
C LYS A 183 14.98 -5.09 27.61
N PHE A 184 14.24 -5.20 26.51
CA PHE A 184 12.80 -5.46 26.51
C PHE A 184 12.44 -6.74 25.79
N SER A 185 11.18 -7.16 25.93
CA SER A 185 10.59 -8.15 25.02
C SER A 185 10.54 -7.56 23.61
N TRP A 186 10.32 -8.38 22.59
CA TRP A 186 10.21 -7.89 21.22
C TRP A 186 9.13 -8.63 20.46
N ALA A 187 8.58 -7.98 19.43
CA ALA A 187 7.66 -8.57 18.49
C ALA A 187 8.24 -8.52 17.08
N CYS A 188 8.14 -9.63 16.35
CA CYS A 188 8.50 -9.70 14.93
C CYS A 188 7.24 -9.77 14.07
N GLU A 189 7.36 -9.35 12.81
CA GLU A 189 6.33 -9.41 11.76
C GLU A 189 6.98 -9.80 10.42
N ASN A 190 6.26 -10.57 9.59
CA ASN A 190 6.69 -11.00 8.26
C ASN A 190 5.98 -10.27 7.11
#